data_AF-A0A3S3QD73-F1
#
_entry.id   AF-A0A3S3QD73-F1
#
_cell.length_a   1.000
_cell.length_b   1.000
_cell.length_c   1.000
_cell.angle_alpha   90.00
_cell.angle_beta   90.00
_cell.angle_gamma   90.00
#
_symmetry.space_group_name_H-M   'P 1'
#
loop_
_entity.id
_entity.type
_entity.pdbx_description
1 polymer ?
#
loop_
_entity_poly.entity_id
_entity_poly.type
_entity_poly.pdbx_seq_one_letter_code
_entity_poly.pdbx_strand_id
1 'polypeptide(L)'
;MDSNANEEKFDGILLAMAQQHEGGVKDLLNTFFSFLCRKTDFFIGGGENAARKLLLDIFEKWERKANEELTDEEAIELQKKIDEEKVKQVNPNEGNGYTGPNYKWTQTLSEIELKVPLKVNFAVKSRHVIVQFSKKHLKVGLKGHQPIIDGELFEQIKLEECLWVLDKNVLTITIEKVNKMEWWSKLVTTDPEINTKKVNPEPSKLSDLDGETRAMVEKMMYDQRQKELGLPTSEEQKKQEILKKFMQQHPEMDFSNCKFN
;
A
#
# COMPACT_ATOMS: atom_id res chain seq x y z
N MET A 1 -22.18 36.94 11.65
CA MET A 1 -22.81 35.72 12.19
C MET A 1 -21.88 34.58 11.81
N ASP A 2 -21.31 33.93 12.82
CA ASP A 2 -20.15 33.04 12.73
C ASP A 2 -20.28 31.93 11.68
N SER A 3 -19.43 31.98 10.64
CA SER A 3 -19.23 30.86 9.72
C SER A 3 -18.60 29.65 10.43
N ASN A 4 -17.77 29.87 11.46
CA ASN A 4 -17.08 28.79 12.20
C ASN A 4 -18.01 27.95 13.08
N ALA A 5 -19.07 28.54 13.64
CA ALA A 5 -19.99 27.83 14.54
C ALA A 5 -20.77 26.70 13.85
N ASN A 6 -20.84 26.73 12.52
CA ASN A 6 -21.52 25.70 11.74
C ASN A 6 -20.57 24.58 11.28
N GLU A 7 -19.25 24.86 11.20
CA GLU A 7 -18.23 23.86 10.83
C GLU A 7 -18.01 22.85 11.96
N GLU A 8 -17.95 23.31 13.22
CA GLU A 8 -17.68 22.45 14.39
C GLU A 8 -18.93 21.73 14.94
N LYS A 9 -20.10 22.02 14.37
CA LYS A 9 -21.40 21.54 14.89
C LYS A 9 -21.47 20.01 15.02
N PHE A 10 -20.80 19.29 14.13
CA PHE A 10 -20.83 17.82 14.07
C PHE A 10 -19.59 17.17 14.69
N ASP A 11 -18.60 17.94 15.16
CA ASP A 11 -17.33 17.42 15.63
C ASP A 11 -17.49 16.45 16.79
N GLY A 12 -18.36 16.76 17.76
CA GLY A 12 -18.63 15.86 18.88
C GLY A 12 -19.17 14.49 18.43
N ILE A 13 -20.00 14.45 17.39
CA ILE A 13 -20.55 13.19 16.84
C ILE A 13 -19.46 12.46 16.06
N LEU A 14 -18.70 13.18 15.22
CA LEU A 14 -17.62 12.60 14.41
C LEU A 14 -16.50 12.04 15.28
N LEU A 15 -16.12 12.74 16.36
CA LEU A 15 -15.14 12.29 17.34
C LEU A 15 -15.62 11.04 18.08
N ALA A 16 -16.89 11.03 18.53
CA ALA A 16 -17.47 9.86 19.18
C ALA A 16 -17.50 8.64 18.24
N MET A 17 -17.80 8.85 16.95
CA MET A 17 -17.70 7.79 15.95
C MET A 17 -16.25 7.34 15.77
N ALA A 18 -15.29 8.26 15.61
CA ALA A 18 -13.88 7.92 15.43
C ALA A 18 -13.33 7.09 16.60
N GLN A 19 -13.68 7.45 17.83
CA GLN A 19 -13.26 6.72 19.04
C GLN A 19 -13.79 5.29 19.13
N GLN A 20 -14.91 4.99 18.46
CA GLN A 20 -15.49 3.63 18.44
C GLN A 20 -14.89 2.73 17.36
N HIS A 21 -14.06 3.25 16.45
CA HIS A 21 -13.43 2.46 15.40
C HIS A 21 -11.99 2.11 15.79
N GLU A 22 -11.77 0.86 16.20
CA GLU A 22 -10.44 0.34 16.57
C GLU A 22 -9.45 0.37 15.39
N GLY A 23 -9.92 0.23 14.15
CA GLY A 23 -9.11 0.38 12.93
C GLY A 23 -8.91 1.83 12.44
N GLY A 24 -9.25 2.82 13.28
CA GLY A 24 -8.98 4.23 13.03
C GLY A 24 -9.73 4.83 11.83
N VAL A 25 -9.08 5.74 11.11
CA VAL A 25 -9.70 6.54 10.03
C VAL A 25 -10.20 5.67 8.88
N LYS A 26 -9.49 4.57 8.56
CA LYS A 26 -9.90 3.65 7.47
C LYS A 26 -11.28 3.05 7.75
N ASP A 27 -11.49 2.57 8.97
CA ASP A 27 -12.76 1.97 9.39
C ASP A 27 -13.88 3.01 9.48
N LEU A 28 -13.56 4.22 9.99
CA LEU A 28 -14.50 5.34 10.01
C LEU A 28 -14.99 5.70 8.60
N LEU A 29 -14.08 5.84 7.64
CA LEU A 29 -14.41 6.12 6.24
C LEU A 29 -15.22 4.98 5.62
N ASN A 30 -14.86 3.72 5.90
CA ASN A 30 -15.62 2.58 5.42
C ASN A 30 -17.07 2.60 5.95
N THR A 31 -17.27 2.87 7.24
CA THR A 31 -18.60 3.05 7.83
C THR A 31 -19.40 4.16 7.15
N PHE A 32 -18.76 5.30 6.88
CA PHE A 32 -19.38 6.43 6.20
C PHE A 32 -19.82 6.10 4.76
N PHE A 33 -18.94 5.53 3.94
CA PHE A 33 -19.27 5.14 2.56
C PHE A 33 -20.30 4.01 2.52
N SER A 34 -20.23 3.10 3.48
CA SER A 34 -21.20 2.02 3.66
C SER A 34 -22.60 2.56 3.99
N PHE A 35 -22.70 3.63 4.79
CA PHE A 35 -23.95 4.36 5.01
C PHE A 35 -24.47 5.01 3.73
N LEU A 36 -23.63 5.76 3.01
CA LEU A 36 -24.02 6.40 1.75
C LEU A 36 -24.55 5.38 0.74
N CYS A 37 -23.89 4.23 0.62
CA CYS A 37 -24.33 3.16 -0.27
C CYS A 37 -25.73 2.62 0.08
N ARG A 38 -26.07 2.50 1.37
CA ARG A 38 -27.35 1.92 1.82
C ARG A 38 -28.50 2.91 1.91
N LYS A 39 -28.20 4.18 2.15
CA LYS A 39 -29.19 5.19 2.59
C LYS A 39 -29.34 6.36 1.64
N THR A 40 -28.51 6.44 0.61
CA THR A 40 -28.58 7.48 -0.41
C THR A 40 -28.42 6.88 -1.80
N ASP A 41 -28.69 7.70 -2.82
CA ASP A 41 -28.42 7.41 -4.22
C ASP A 41 -27.01 7.83 -4.65
N PHE A 42 -26.11 8.12 -3.71
CA PHE A 42 -24.81 8.74 -3.97
C PHE A 42 -23.99 8.07 -5.09
N PHE A 43 -23.97 6.73 -5.14
CA PHE A 43 -23.20 5.97 -6.14
C PHE A 43 -23.92 5.73 -7.47
N ILE A 44 -25.24 5.93 -7.54
CA ILE A 44 -26.06 5.53 -8.70
C ILE A 44 -26.88 6.68 -9.31
N GLY A 45 -27.18 7.73 -8.54
CA GLY A 45 -28.09 8.81 -8.93
C GLY A 45 -27.46 9.88 -9.80
N GLY A 46 -26.13 10.03 -9.79
CA GLY A 46 -25.43 11.12 -10.47
C GLY A 46 -24.92 10.84 -11.89
N GLY A 47 -25.08 9.61 -12.39
CA GLY A 47 -24.43 9.15 -13.62
C GLY A 47 -22.98 8.71 -13.42
N GLU A 48 -22.34 8.27 -14.51
CA GLU A 48 -21.00 7.70 -14.45
C GLU A 48 -19.97 8.71 -13.89
N ASN A 49 -19.15 8.26 -12.92
CA ASN A 49 -18.10 9.03 -12.25
C ASN A 49 -18.54 10.24 -11.42
N ALA A 50 -19.83 10.57 -11.31
CA ALA A 50 -20.28 11.75 -10.56
C ALA A 50 -19.90 11.71 -9.08
N ALA A 51 -20.12 10.56 -8.42
CA ALA A 51 -19.73 10.34 -7.03
C ALA A 51 -18.23 10.52 -6.80
N ARG A 52 -17.41 9.98 -7.72
CA ARG A 52 -15.95 10.09 -7.65
C ARG A 52 -15.48 11.52 -7.83
N LYS A 53 -16.03 12.24 -8.80
CA LYS A 53 -15.72 13.64 -9.03
C LYS A 53 -16.04 14.49 -7.80
N LEU A 54 -17.23 14.30 -7.22
CA LEU A 54 -17.64 15.00 -6.01
C LEU A 54 -16.68 14.76 -4.84
N LEU A 55 -16.22 13.52 -4.65
CA LEU A 55 -15.25 13.20 -3.59
C LEU A 55 -13.91 13.88 -3.81
N LEU A 56 -13.41 13.87 -5.05
CA LEU A 56 -12.15 14.53 -5.40
C LEU A 56 -12.26 16.04 -5.21
N ASP A 57 -13.34 16.66 -5.68
CA ASP A 57 -13.55 18.11 -5.54
C ASP A 57 -13.61 18.53 -4.05
N ILE A 58 -14.28 17.74 -3.20
CA ILE A 58 -14.33 17.98 -1.76
C ILE A 58 -12.95 17.76 -1.12
N PHE A 59 -12.27 16.67 -1.47
CA PHE A 59 -10.94 16.35 -0.95
C PHE A 59 -9.93 17.46 -1.27
N GLU A 60 -9.83 17.86 -2.54
CA GLU A 60 -8.90 18.91 -2.99
C GLU A 60 -9.15 20.25 -2.30
N LYS A 61 -10.43 20.60 -2.05
CA LYS A 61 -10.79 21.80 -1.29
C LYS A 61 -10.17 21.78 0.11
N TRP A 62 -10.33 20.67 0.83
CA TRP A 62 -9.87 20.57 2.22
C TRP A 62 -8.37 20.33 2.32
N GLU A 63 -7.77 19.61 1.37
CA GLU A 63 -6.31 19.45 1.25
C GLU A 63 -5.63 20.81 1.07
N ARG A 64 -6.15 21.66 0.18
CA ARG A 64 -5.63 23.01 0.01
C ARG A 64 -5.75 23.84 1.28
N LYS A 65 -6.92 23.84 1.95
CA LYS A 65 -7.11 24.57 3.21
C LYS A 65 -6.10 24.12 4.27
N ALA A 66 -5.92 22.80 4.43
CA ALA A 66 -4.95 22.25 5.37
C ALA A 66 -3.51 22.67 5.04
N ASN A 67 -3.14 22.68 3.75
CA ASN A 67 -1.80 23.12 3.32
C ASN A 67 -1.58 24.64 3.46
N GLU A 68 -2.63 25.45 3.33
CA GLU A 68 -2.56 26.91 3.53
C GLU A 68 -2.44 27.28 5.02
N GLU A 69 -3.04 26.48 5.91
CA GLU A 69 -2.96 26.67 7.37
C GLU A 69 -1.69 26.05 7.99
N LEU A 70 -0.98 25.19 7.24
CA LEU A 70 0.26 24.55 7.68
C LEU A 70 1.41 25.57 7.72
N THR A 71 1.99 25.77 8.90
CA THR A 71 3.16 26.64 9.05
C THR A 71 4.44 25.97 8.53
N ASP A 72 5.45 26.76 8.17
CA ASP A 72 6.77 26.24 7.76
C ASP A 72 7.40 25.35 8.85
N GLU A 73 7.21 25.70 10.13
CA GLU A 73 7.70 24.93 11.28
C GLU A 73 7.01 23.56 11.38
N GLU A 74 5.68 23.53 11.25
CA GLU A 74 4.90 22.29 11.25
C GLU A 74 5.20 21.43 10.03
N ALA A 75 5.40 22.04 8.85
CA ALA A 75 5.79 21.33 7.63
C ALA A 75 7.16 20.66 7.80
N ILE A 76 8.13 21.36 8.39
CA ILE A 76 9.46 20.80 8.69
C ILE A 76 9.34 19.66 9.70
N GLU A 77 8.54 19.81 10.75
CA GLU A 77 8.35 18.75 11.75
C GLU A 77 7.66 17.52 11.15
N LEU A 78 6.63 17.71 10.34
CA LEU A 78 5.94 16.64 9.63
C LEU A 78 6.90 15.92 8.67
N GLN A 79 7.71 16.67 7.93
CA GLN A 79 8.71 16.11 7.04
C GLN A 79 9.77 15.30 7.80
N LYS A 80 10.23 15.79 8.96
CA LYS A 80 11.14 15.04 9.84
C LYS A 80 10.50 13.74 10.33
N LYS A 81 9.24 13.76 10.79
CA LYS A 81 8.51 12.54 11.20
C LYS A 81 8.41 11.53 10.06
N ILE A 82 8.07 12.00 8.86
CA ILE A 82 8.00 11.16 7.65
C ILE A 82 9.38 10.56 7.34
N ASP A 83 10.45 11.34 7.44
CA ASP A 83 11.80 10.86 7.14
C ASP A 83 12.33 9.91 8.22
N GLU A 84 12.03 10.15 9.49
CA GLU A 84 12.30 9.20 10.59
C GLU A 84 11.58 7.86 10.39
N GLU A 85 10.32 7.88 9.95
CA GLU A 85 9.58 6.66 9.60
C GLU A 85 10.20 5.94 8.40
N LYS A 86 10.62 6.68 7.36
CA LYS A 86 11.34 6.08 6.23
C LYS A 86 12.67 5.46 6.65
N VAL A 87 13.40 6.06 7.60
CA VAL A 87 14.66 5.51 8.13
C VAL A 87 14.43 4.20 8.89
N LYS A 88 13.27 4.03 9.54
CA LYS A 88 12.90 2.77 10.20
C LYS A 88 12.56 1.65 9.23
N GLN A 89 12.24 1.98 7.97
CA GLN A 89 11.93 0.98 6.95
C GLN A 89 13.22 0.38 6.36
N VAL A 90 13.26 -0.95 6.29
CA VAL A 90 14.37 -1.67 5.68
C VAL A 90 14.21 -1.75 4.17
N ASN A 91 15.31 -1.80 3.42
CA ASN A 91 15.22 -2.05 1.98
C ASN A 91 14.74 -3.49 1.74
N PRO A 92 13.84 -3.72 0.76
CA PRO A 92 13.46 -5.07 0.39
C PRO A 92 14.65 -5.86 -0.14
N ASN A 93 14.61 -7.18 0.02
CA ASN A 93 15.56 -8.09 -0.63
C ASN A 93 15.22 -8.26 -2.13
N GLU A 94 16.06 -9.00 -2.87
CA GLU A 94 15.89 -9.23 -4.31
C GLU A 94 14.54 -9.85 -4.70
N GLY A 95 13.87 -10.55 -3.77
CA GLY A 95 12.54 -11.10 -3.96
C GLY A 95 11.44 -10.25 -3.31
N ASN A 96 11.64 -8.95 -3.18
CA ASN A 96 10.66 -7.97 -2.70
C ASN A 96 10.14 -8.21 -1.27
N GLY A 97 10.82 -9.02 -0.48
CA GLY A 97 10.48 -9.30 0.90
C GLY A 97 11.58 -8.87 1.86
N TYR A 98 11.75 -9.62 2.95
CA TYR A 98 12.71 -9.30 4.00
C TYR A 98 13.64 -10.47 4.33
N THR A 99 14.87 -10.15 4.71
CA THR A 99 15.87 -11.12 5.19
C THR A 99 16.24 -10.79 6.62
N GLY A 100 15.70 -11.58 7.56
CA GLY A 100 15.98 -11.46 8.99
C GLY A 100 16.93 -12.54 9.52
N PRO A 101 17.20 -12.53 10.84
CA PRO A 101 18.13 -13.46 11.47
C PRO A 101 17.59 -14.91 11.60
N ASN A 102 16.27 -15.06 11.65
CA ASN A 102 15.59 -16.34 11.89
C ASN A 102 14.91 -16.92 10.66
N TYR A 103 14.50 -16.07 9.72
CA TYR A 103 13.84 -16.46 8.49
C TYR A 103 14.02 -15.38 7.44
N LYS A 104 13.76 -15.75 6.19
CA LYS A 104 13.65 -14.82 5.07
C LYS A 104 12.36 -15.10 4.31
N TRP A 105 11.78 -14.08 3.72
CA TRP A 105 10.64 -14.25 2.85
C TRP A 105 10.79 -13.38 1.61
N THR A 106 10.16 -13.83 0.54
CA THR A 106 10.01 -13.13 -0.74
C THR A 106 8.55 -13.11 -1.10
N GLN A 107 8.14 -12.21 -1.99
CA GLN A 107 6.74 -12.07 -2.36
C GLN A 107 6.54 -11.68 -3.81
N THR A 108 5.36 -12.04 -4.31
CA THR A 108 4.73 -11.43 -5.49
C THR A 108 3.45 -10.71 -5.02
N LEU A 109 2.67 -10.19 -5.96
CA LEU A 109 1.34 -9.64 -5.64
C LEU A 109 0.37 -10.70 -5.09
N SER A 110 0.50 -11.97 -5.50
CA SER A 110 -0.42 -13.04 -5.10
C SER A 110 0.07 -13.86 -3.92
N GLU A 111 1.39 -14.04 -3.77
CA GLU A 111 1.93 -15.04 -2.85
C GLU A 111 3.14 -14.54 -2.04
N ILE A 112 3.40 -15.20 -0.92
CA ILE A 112 4.63 -15.06 -0.13
C ILE A 112 5.29 -16.44 -0.03
N GLU A 113 6.60 -16.49 -0.29
CA GLU A 113 7.45 -17.66 -0.05
C GLU A 113 8.36 -17.37 1.15
N LEU A 114 8.08 -18.03 2.27
CA LEU A 114 8.80 -17.93 3.52
C LEU A 114 9.76 -19.11 3.69
N LYS A 115 11.03 -18.85 4.02
CA LYS A 115 12.06 -19.85 4.32
C LYS A 115 12.54 -19.69 5.75
N VAL A 116 12.37 -20.75 6.54
CA VAL A 116 12.74 -20.83 7.96
C VAL A 116 13.80 -21.92 8.15
N PRO A 117 15.09 -21.56 8.24
CA PRO A 117 16.15 -22.49 8.58
C PRO A 117 16.04 -22.97 10.04
N LEU A 118 15.86 -24.26 10.25
CA LEU A 118 15.78 -24.90 11.56
C LEU A 118 17.21 -25.20 12.03
N LYS A 119 17.73 -24.34 12.91
CA LYS A 119 19.12 -24.40 13.44
C LYS A 119 19.30 -25.51 14.47
N VAL A 120 19.22 -26.77 14.03
CA VAL A 120 19.43 -27.97 14.85
C VAL A 120 20.48 -28.91 14.24
N ASN A 121 21.13 -29.69 15.10
CA ASN A 121 22.21 -30.60 14.75
C ASN A 121 21.74 -32.03 14.36
N PHE A 122 20.44 -32.22 14.15
CA PHE A 122 19.85 -33.48 13.72
C PHE A 122 18.98 -33.28 12.48
N ALA A 123 18.69 -34.37 11.76
CA ALA A 123 17.77 -34.32 10.62
C ALA A 123 16.33 -34.13 11.09
N VAL A 124 15.74 -32.98 10.74
CA VAL A 124 14.34 -32.68 11.08
C VAL A 124 13.40 -33.56 10.25
N LYS A 125 12.29 -33.98 10.87
CA LYS A 125 11.21 -34.74 10.21
C LYS A 125 9.91 -33.98 10.40
N SER A 126 8.92 -34.22 9.55
CA SER A 126 7.62 -33.55 9.58
C SER A 126 6.94 -33.58 10.95
N ARG A 127 7.06 -34.68 11.70
CA ARG A 127 6.50 -34.82 13.06
C ARG A 127 7.14 -33.89 14.12
N HIS A 128 8.30 -33.31 13.83
CA HIS A 128 9.03 -32.43 14.74
C HIS A 128 8.68 -30.95 14.52
N VAL A 129 8.04 -30.60 13.40
CA VAL A 129 7.69 -29.21 13.09
C VAL A 129 6.25 -28.89 13.47
N ILE A 130 6.00 -27.62 13.79
CA ILE A 130 4.68 -27.04 13.97
C ILE A 130 4.54 -25.97 12.90
N VAL A 131 3.51 -26.10 12.05
CA VAL A 131 3.09 -25.09 11.09
C VAL A 131 1.58 -24.99 11.22
N GLN A 132 1.09 -23.84 11.68
CA GLN A 132 -0.34 -23.59 11.87
C GLN A 132 -0.71 -22.28 11.19
N PHE A 133 -1.67 -22.36 10.28
CA PHE A 133 -2.25 -21.23 9.60
C PHE A 133 -3.60 -20.89 10.22
N SER A 134 -3.84 -19.60 10.41
CA SER A 134 -5.16 -19.02 10.68
C SER A 134 -5.35 -17.84 9.74
N LYS A 135 -6.59 -17.39 9.54
CA LYS A 135 -6.97 -16.39 8.52
C LYS A 135 -6.05 -15.16 8.48
N LYS A 136 -5.51 -14.74 9.63
CA LYS A 136 -4.58 -13.61 9.77
C LYS A 136 -3.48 -13.89 10.81
N HIS A 137 -3.07 -15.14 11.00
CA HIS A 137 -2.05 -15.49 12.00
C HIS A 137 -1.24 -16.70 11.55
N LEU A 138 0.05 -16.71 11.86
CA LEU A 138 0.97 -17.79 11.51
C LEU A 138 1.79 -18.23 12.72
N LYS A 139 1.86 -19.54 12.95
CA LYS A 139 2.73 -20.14 13.96
C LYS A 139 3.64 -21.18 13.33
N VAL A 140 4.95 -21.00 13.52
CA VAL A 140 6.00 -21.84 12.92
C VAL A 140 7.09 -22.12 13.95
N GLY A 141 7.48 -23.38 14.10
CA GLY A 141 8.61 -23.74 14.97
C GLY A 141 8.85 -25.24 15.10
N LEU A 142 9.69 -25.60 16.06
CA LEU A 142 9.93 -26.99 16.44
C LEU A 142 9.10 -27.36 17.67
N LYS A 143 8.53 -28.57 17.67
CA LYS A 143 7.77 -29.10 18.79
C LYS A 143 8.65 -29.17 20.04
N GLY A 144 8.17 -28.59 21.14
CA GLY A 144 8.90 -28.53 22.42
C GLY A 144 9.89 -27.37 22.53
N HIS A 145 10.01 -26.51 21.52
CA HIS A 145 10.84 -25.29 21.55
C HIS A 145 9.98 -24.03 21.48
N GLN A 146 10.58 -22.87 21.77
CA GLN A 146 9.93 -21.59 21.48
C GLN A 146 9.64 -21.48 19.98
N PRO A 147 8.44 -21.01 19.58
CA PRO A 147 8.12 -20.78 18.17
C PRO A 147 9.10 -19.77 17.55
N ILE A 148 9.46 -20.01 16.29
CA ILE A 148 10.24 -19.07 15.49
C ILE A 148 9.35 -17.91 15.03
N ILE A 149 8.09 -18.21 14.70
CA ILE A 149 7.04 -17.25 14.38
C ILE A 149 5.80 -17.65 15.19
N ASP A 150 5.20 -16.67 15.86
CA ASP A 150 3.89 -16.80 16.53
C ASP A 150 3.30 -15.38 16.56
N GLY A 151 2.61 -14.99 15.48
CA GLY A 151 2.14 -13.61 15.34
C GLY A 151 1.04 -13.42 14.30
N GLU A 152 0.35 -12.29 14.45
CA GLU A 152 -0.64 -11.79 13.51
C GLU A 152 0.05 -11.41 12.19
N LEU A 153 -0.48 -11.89 11.08
CA LEU A 153 0.01 -11.56 9.74
C LEU A 153 -0.39 -10.13 9.37
N PHE A 154 0.34 -9.53 8.43
CA PHE A 154 0.03 -8.20 7.91
C PHE A 154 -1.41 -8.11 7.38
N GLU A 155 -1.83 -9.09 6.57
CA GLU A 155 -3.20 -9.16 6.03
C GLU A 155 -3.72 -10.60 5.93
N GLN A 156 -4.99 -10.76 5.55
CA GLN A 156 -5.63 -12.07 5.45
C GLN A 156 -5.06 -12.96 4.34
N ILE A 157 -5.02 -14.26 4.63
CA ILE A 157 -4.50 -15.31 3.75
C ILE A 157 -5.59 -16.32 3.37
N LYS A 158 -5.44 -16.94 2.21
CA LYS A 158 -6.33 -17.99 1.72
C LYS A 158 -5.83 -19.35 2.22
N LEU A 159 -6.36 -19.78 3.37
CA LEU A 159 -5.85 -20.94 4.11
C LEU A 159 -5.74 -22.22 3.28
N GLU A 160 -6.75 -22.49 2.45
CA GLU A 160 -6.82 -23.72 1.64
C GLU A 160 -5.73 -23.80 0.55
N GLU A 161 -5.09 -22.67 0.22
CA GLU A 161 -4.02 -22.57 -0.79
C GLU A 161 -2.63 -22.37 -0.15
N CYS A 162 -2.56 -22.32 1.19
CA CYS A 162 -1.29 -22.24 1.89
C CYS A 162 -0.69 -23.64 2.05
N LEU A 163 0.61 -23.78 1.77
CA LEU A 163 1.32 -25.05 1.81
C LEU A 163 2.66 -24.90 2.52
N TRP A 164 3.19 -26.00 3.03
CA TRP A 164 4.53 -26.04 3.58
C TRP A 164 5.25 -27.32 3.17
N VAL A 165 6.55 -27.19 2.99
CA VAL A 165 7.46 -28.27 2.61
C VAL A 165 8.69 -28.21 3.52
N LEU A 166 9.09 -29.35 4.04
CA LEU A 166 10.35 -29.49 4.77
C LEU A 166 11.37 -30.16 3.84
N ASP A 167 12.37 -29.41 3.41
CA ASP A 167 13.55 -29.96 2.73
C ASP A 167 14.77 -29.85 3.65
N LYS A 168 15.33 -31.01 4.00
CA LYS A 168 16.39 -31.14 5.02
C LYS A 168 15.96 -30.44 6.33
N ASN A 169 16.69 -29.39 6.71
CA ASN A 169 16.41 -28.59 7.91
C ASN A 169 15.90 -27.19 7.54
N VAL A 170 15.33 -27.00 6.35
CA VAL A 170 14.73 -25.73 5.93
C VAL A 170 13.25 -25.94 5.66
N LEU A 171 12.43 -25.24 6.44
CA LEU A 171 11.00 -25.23 6.25
C LEU A 171 10.64 -24.10 5.27
N THR A 172 10.03 -24.46 4.15
CA THR A 172 9.51 -23.52 3.15
C THR A 172 8.00 -23.48 3.26
N ILE A 173 7.43 -22.29 3.40
CA ILE A 173 6.00 -22.05 3.56
C ILE A 173 5.57 -21.11 2.44
N THR A 174 4.59 -21.51 1.64
CA THR A 174 3.96 -20.66 0.64
C THR A 174 2.60 -20.21 1.17
N ILE A 175 2.39 -18.91 1.17
CA ILE A 175 1.17 -18.26 1.67
C ILE A 175 0.49 -17.59 0.48
N GLU A 176 -0.77 -17.96 0.24
CA GLU A 176 -1.61 -17.28 -0.75
C GLU A 176 -2.32 -16.09 -0.10
N LYS A 177 -2.18 -14.89 -0.68
CA LYS A 177 -2.85 -13.68 -0.20
C LYS A 177 -4.32 -13.70 -0.63
N VAL A 178 -5.20 -13.16 0.23
CA VAL A 178 -6.58 -12.86 -0.18
C VAL A 178 -6.58 -11.65 -1.13
N ASN A 179 -5.86 -10.59 -0.76
CA ASN A 179 -5.68 -9.41 -1.60
C ASN A 179 -4.49 -9.61 -2.56
N LYS A 180 -4.78 -9.88 -3.83
CA LYS A 180 -3.76 -10.10 -4.88
C LYS A 180 -3.27 -8.81 -5.54
N MET A 181 -3.55 -7.65 -4.96
CA MET A 181 -3.14 -6.34 -5.47
C MET A 181 -2.32 -5.56 -4.44
N GLU A 182 -1.77 -6.23 -3.42
CA GLU A 182 -1.10 -5.57 -2.30
C GLU A 182 0.29 -6.18 -1.99
N TRP A 183 1.28 -5.30 -1.98
CA TRP A 183 2.61 -5.59 -1.47
C TRP A 183 2.61 -5.51 0.06
N TRP A 184 2.97 -6.60 0.71
CA TRP A 184 3.06 -6.63 2.16
C TRP A 184 4.33 -5.89 2.60
N SER A 185 4.20 -4.94 3.53
CA SER A 185 5.37 -4.27 4.11
C SER A 185 6.07 -5.12 5.17
N LYS A 186 5.42 -6.15 5.70
CA LYS A 186 5.98 -7.08 6.69
C LYS A 186 5.24 -8.41 6.63
N LEU A 187 5.83 -9.46 7.20
CA LEU A 187 5.16 -10.77 7.28
C LEU A 187 4.17 -10.80 8.46
N VAL A 188 4.68 -10.56 9.67
CA VAL A 188 3.88 -10.41 10.88
C VAL A 188 3.93 -8.97 11.40
N THR A 189 2.92 -8.55 12.15
CA THR A 189 2.76 -7.17 12.62
C THR A 189 3.92 -6.65 13.48
N THR A 190 4.65 -7.56 14.13
CA THR A 190 5.80 -7.29 14.98
C THR A 190 7.14 -7.19 14.24
N ASP A 191 7.19 -7.53 12.95
CA ASP A 191 8.39 -7.42 12.14
C ASP A 191 8.72 -5.97 11.76
N PRO A 192 10.00 -5.67 11.48
CA PRO A 192 10.37 -4.46 10.75
C PRO A 192 9.65 -4.37 9.40
N GLU A 193 9.28 -3.16 9.01
CA GLU A 193 8.65 -2.91 7.71
C GLU A 193 9.67 -2.69 6.61
N ILE A 194 9.46 -3.31 5.45
CA ILE A 194 10.18 -3.00 4.22
C ILE A 194 9.60 -1.75 3.57
N ASN A 195 10.46 -1.00 2.89
CA ASN A 195 10.01 0.11 2.05
C ASN A 195 9.43 -0.43 0.74
N THR A 196 8.10 -0.55 0.68
CA THR A 196 7.37 -1.09 -0.49
C THR A 196 7.52 -0.21 -1.74
N LYS A 197 7.94 1.05 -1.63
CA LYS A 197 8.23 1.91 -2.79
C LYS A 197 9.48 1.48 -3.55
N LYS A 198 10.32 0.64 -2.95
CA LYS A 198 11.54 0.09 -3.56
C LYS A 198 11.37 -1.34 -4.07
N VAL A 199 10.15 -1.87 -4.03
CA VAL A 199 9.83 -3.18 -4.61
C VAL A 199 9.95 -3.10 -6.14
N ASN A 200 10.56 -4.12 -6.74
CA ASN A 200 10.67 -4.27 -8.17
C ASN A 200 9.66 -5.32 -8.67
N PRO A 201 8.52 -4.91 -9.24
CA PRO A 201 7.50 -5.85 -9.68
C PRO A 201 8.03 -6.71 -10.84
N GLU A 202 7.84 -8.02 -10.76
CA GLU A 202 8.23 -8.90 -11.86
C GLU A 202 7.39 -8.62 -13.12
N PRO A 203 7.99 -8.47 -14.31
CA PRO A 203 7.25 -8.21 -15.55
C PRO A 203 6.40 -9.40 -16.02
N SER A 204 6.60 -10.59 -15.45
CA SER A 204 6.18 -11.89 -16.00
C SER A 204 4.74 -12.31 -15.77
N LYS A 205 3.91 -11.55 -15.02
CA LYS A 205 2.49 -11.89 -14.78
C LYS A 205 1.50 -10.79 -15.20
N LEU A 206 1.93 -9.82 -16.02
CA LEU A 206 1.05 -8.80 -16.59
C LEU A 206 -0.10 -9.40 -17.44
N SER A 207 0.07 -10.62 -17.96
CA SER A 207 -0.96 -11.35 -18.70
C SER A 207 -2.14 -11.81 -17.84
N ASP A 208 -1.94 -11.97 -16.53
CA ASP A 208 -2.93 -12.52 -15.60
C ASP A 208 -3.80 -11.41 -14.95
N LEU A 209 -3.44 -10.15 -15.22
CA LEU A 209 -4.20 -8.97 -14.81
C LEU A 209 -5.27 -8.65 -15.85
N ASP A 210 -6.44 -8.21 -15.39
CA ASP A 210 -7.46 -7.64 -16.26
C ASP A 210 -6.92 -6.39 -16.97
N GLY A 211 -7.47 -6.08 -18.15
CA GLY A 211 -6.87 -5.10 -19.08
C GLY A 211 -6.67 -3.70 -18.50
N GLU A 212 -7.53 -3.28 -17.58
CA GLU A 212 -7.43 -1.96 -16.93
C GLU A 212 -6.31 -1.94 -15.87
N THR A 213 -6.25 -2.97 -15.02
CA THR A 213 -5.19 -3.10 -14.00
C THR A 213 -3.81 -3.28 -14.67
N ARG A 214 -3.74 -4.05 -15.76
CA ARG A 214 -2.53 -4.22 -16.55
C ARG A 214 -2.01 -2.89 -17.08
N ALA A 215 -2.88 -2.06 -17.66
CA ALA A 215 -2.50 -0.76 -18.19
C ALA A 215 -1.98 0.19 -17.09
N MET A 216 -2.56 0.13 -15.89
CA MET A 216 -2.09 0.92 -14.75
C MET A 216 -0.71 0.48 -14.27
N VAL A 217 -0.48 -0.83 -14.14
CA VAL A 217 0.83 -1.39 -13.73
C VAL A 217 1.90 -1.13 -14.80
N GLU A 218 1.58 -1.29 -16.08
CA GLU A 218 2.47 -0.94 -17.19
C GLU A 218 2.84 0.55 -17.19
N LYS A 219 1.86 1.45 -16.98
CA LYS A 219 2.10 2.89 -16.83
C LYS A 219 3.04 3.16 -15.66
N MET A 220 2.81 2.53 -14.50
CA MET A 220 3.62 2.75 -13.31
C MET A 220 5.07 2.24 -13.51
N MET A 221 5.25 1.07 -14.13
CA MET A 221 6.56 0.53 -14.49
C MET A 221 7.30 1.41 -15.51
N TYR A 222 6.59 1.93 -16.50
CA TYR A 222 7.15 2.85 -17.48
C TYR A 222 7.62 4.14 -16.80
N ASP A 223 6.76 4.75 -15.97
CA ASP A 223 7.05 6.01 -15.28
C ASP A 223 8.23 5.87 -14.30
N GLN A 224 8.33 4.74 -13.60
CA GLN A 224 9.46 4.46 -12.71
C GLN A 224 10.78 4.34 -13.47
N ARG A 225 10.78 3.66 -14.63
CA ARG A 225 11.96 3.53 -15.49
C ARG A 225 12.37 4.86 -16.12
N GLN A 226 11.40 5.69 -16.50
CA GLN A 226 11.66 7.04 -16.99
C GLN A 226 12.34 7.88 -15.90
N LYS A 227 11.82 7.86 -14.65
CA LYS A 227 12.42 8.60 -13.52
C LYS A 227 13.87 8.18 -13.21
N GLU A 228 14.18 6.89 -13.22
CA GLU A 228 15.56 6.42 -13.00
C GLU A 228 16.52 6.88 -14.11
N LEU A 229 16.02 7.00 -15.33
CA LEU A 229 16.78 7.50 -16.48
C LEU A 229 16.78 9.04 -16.57
N GLY A 230 16.14 9.75 -15.64
CA GLY A 230 15.97 11.20 -15.68
C GLY A 230 15.09 11.69 -16.84
N LEU A 231 14.23 10.82 -17.37
CA LEU A 231 13.31 11.09 -18.47
C LEU A 231 11.89 11.41 -17.94
N PRO A 232 11.07 12.15 -18.71
CA PRO A 232 9.72 12.52 -18.28
C PRO A 232 8.78 11.31 -18.23
N THR A 233 7.96 11.26 -17.19
CA THR A 233 6.87 10.29 -16.98
C THR A 233 5.75 10.44 -18.02
N SER A 234 4.86 9.46 -18.10
CA SER A 234 3.69 9.47 -19.00
C SER A 234 2.80 10.70 -18.84
N GLU A 235 2.67 11.22 -17.61
CA GLU A 235 1.87 12.43 -17.36
C GLU A 235 2.60 13.69 -17.77
N GLU A 236 3.90 13.78 -17.51
CA GLU A 236 4.73 14.89 -17.96
C GLU A 236 4.81 14.93 -19.49
N GLN A 237 4.95 13.78 -20.15
CA GLN A 237 4.89 13.67 -21.60
C GLN A 237 3.54 14.14 -22.15
N LYS A 238 2.42 13.71 -21.56
CA LYS A 238 1.08 14.20 -21.93
C LYS A 238 0.95 15.71 -21.74
N LYS A 239 1.42 16.25 -20.61
CA LYS A 239 1.41 17.70 -20.37
C LYS A 239 2.24 18.45 -21.41
N GLN A 240 3.43 17.95 -21.74
CA GLN A 240 4.28 18.52 -22.78
C GLN A 240 3.62 18.45 -24.17
N GLU A 241 2.94 17.35 -24.52
CA GLU A 241 2.21 17.24 -25.78
C GLU A 241 1.03 18.20 -25.86
N ILE A 242 0.25 18.34 -24.78
CA ILE A 242 -0.87 19.27 -24.71
C ILE A 242 -0.36 20.70 -24.84
N LEU A 243 0.70 21.06 -24.11
CA LEU A 243 1.33 22.36 -24.20
C LEU A 243 1.87 22.61 -25.61
N LYS A 244 2.51 21.63 -26.24
CA LYS A 244 3.03 21.75 -27.61
C LYS A 244 1.91 21.97 -28.63
N LYS A 245 0.80 21.25 -28.52
CA LYS A 245 -0.40 21.48 -29.35
C LYS A 245 -0.99 22.86 -29.12
N PHE A 246 -1.04 23.32 -27.88
CA PHE A 246 -1.53 24.64 -27.51
C PHE A 246 -0.67 25.76 -28.12
N MET A 247 0.66 25.66 -28.01
CA MET A 247 1.60 26.59 -28.63
C MET A 247 1.51 26.61 -30.17
N GLN A 248 1.24 25.45 -30.79
CA GLN A 248 1.04 25.38 -32.25
C GLN A 248 -0.28 26.02 -32.70
N GLN A 249 -1.31 25.96 -31.87
CA GLN A 249 -2.63 26.54 -32.16
C GLN A 249 -2.71 28.04 -31.83
N HIS A 250 -1.79 28.55 -31.01
CA HIS A 250 -1.72 29.96 -30.62
C HIS A 250 -0.31 30.53 -30.84
N PRO A 251 0.13 30.66 -32.12
CA PRO A 251 1.46 31.16 -32.47
C PRO A 251 1.68 32.64 -32.10
N GLU A 252 0.61 33.39 -31.83
CA GLU A 252 0.66 34.78 -31.32
C GLU A 252 1.05 34.92 -29.84
N MET A 253 1.05 33.83 -29.05
CA MET A 253 1.44 33.87 -27.64
C MET A 253 2.94 33.56 -27.46
N ASP A 254 3.66 34.45 -26.77
CA ASP A 254 5.08 34.29 -26.46
C ASP A 254 5.29 33.58 -25.12
N PHE A 255 5.82 32.35 -25.18
CA PHE A 255 6.09 31.49 -24.01
C PHE A 255 7.56 31.50 -23.58
N SER A 256 8.39 32.38 -24.16
CA SER A 256 9.84 32.42 -23.89
C SER A 256 10.21 32.75 -22.44
N ASN A 257 9.28 33.34 -21.66
CA ASN A 257 9.46 33.67 -20.24
C ASN A 257 8.72 32.74 -19.26
N CYS A 258 8.07 31.67 -19.73
CA CYS A 258 7.40 30.73 -18.85
C CYS A 258 8.40 29.76 -18.21
N LYS A 259 8.45 29.73 -16.86
CA LYS A 259 9.17 28.68 -16.12
C LYS A 259 8.25 27.46 -15.99
N PHE A 260 8.62 26.39 -16.68
CA PHE A 260 7.96 25.10 -16.57
C PHE A 260 8.75 24.27 -15.54
N ASN A 261 8.30 24.30 -14.28
CA ASN A 261 8.73 23.35 -13.26
C ASN A 261 7.70 22.22 -13.19
#